data_AF-A0A2V3ZZU6-F1
#
_entry.id   AF-A0A2V3ZZU6-F1
#
_cell.length_a   1.000
_cell.length_b   1.000
_cell.length_c   1.000
_cell.angle_alpha   90.00
_cell.angle_beta   90.00
_cell.angle_gamma   90.00
#
_symmetry.space_group_name_H-M   'P 1'
#
loop_
_entity.id
_entity.type
_entity.pdbx_description
1 polymer ?
#
loop_
_entity_poly.entity_id
_entity_poly.type
_entity_poly.pdbx_seq_one_letter_code
_entity_poly.pdbx_strand_id
1 'polypeptide(L)'
;MNTLTKRITIALSIILLLNFLSNVQTFATSKIEGKSDYDHKARTEYSVNDVIAFIYQWFAAFDHQKEIDYYLKHIAEPVDMNFPDFPIKSKDDFKRWYKSVEDNIIWNSHALRNIQVSGNEKDAWKASYDVEWKAIDKENQHIEMIIHQDVELIRKGDILEIAHHKAYMKDLNHQNTHLSALMKAAGNGNAKLVKDLIDKGANIFTLDPITGTSVVHFAAQGGNVDVMKILVDNGAEAIINLQAASNSFSPLMVATWYQNPEMIKYLLSMDHINVNLKDQFGRTASQFPVPDNRKTSLHPIDQEIVNIYKEYDSKYKEYMSEKFEQDGITPKNLPEDVKAIVAHKASYKGNPEIMEMIVKHRDFDKIKDAQGPTNGYTPLHDAIWHGNTKTAKILINAGVNTSIKAWDGLTPLELAKKKGYQEIIELFTTK
;
A
#
# COMPACT_ATOMS: atom_id res chain seq x y z
N MET A 1 12.09 45.62 10.40
CA MET A 1 11.14 45.20 9.34
C MET A 1 10.36 44.02 9.88
N ASN A 2 9.53 44.27 10.89
CA ASN A 2 8.05 44.43 10.81
C ASN A 2 7.37 43.17 10.24
N THR A 3 6.73 42.32 11.04
CA THR A 3 5.38 42.54 11.61
C THR A 3 4.41 43.15 10.60
N LEU A 4 4.06 42.41 9.54
CA LEU A 4 2.83 42.68 8.77
C LEU A 4 2.29 41.46 7.99
N THR A 5 2.35 40.25 8.55
CA THR A 5 1.52 39.13 8.03
C THR A 5 1.16 38.11 9.10
N LYS A 6 0.88 38.61 10.32
CA LYS A 6 0.20 37.88 11.40
C LYS A 6 -0.92 38.79 11.96
N ARG A 7 -2.16 38.48 11.56
CA ARG A 7 -3.48 38.75 12.18
C ARG A 7 -3.94 40.21 12.44
N ILE A 8 -5.15 40.54 11.94
CA ILE A 8 -6.22 41.49 12.37
C ILE A 8 -6.88 42.07 11.08
N THR A 9 -8.03 41.60 10.59
CA THR A 9 -9.46 41.85 10.92
C THR A 9 -10.02 43.26 10.57
N ILE A 10 -11.09 43.26 9.75
CA ILE A 10 -12.25 44.19 9.60
C ILE A 10 -12.18 45.41 8.65
N ALA A 11 -13.02 45.35 7.59
CA ALA A 11 -14.05 46.33 7.17
C ALA A 11 -14.85 45.68 6.00
N LEU A 12 -16.13 45.26 6.03
CA LEU A 12 -17.43 45.90 6.38
C LEU A 12 -17.56 47.28 5.67
N SER A 13 -18.50 47.58 4.74
CA SER A 13 -19.79 46.98 4.38
C SER A 13 -20.46 47.73 3.18
N ILE A 14 -21.63 47.23 2.72
CA ILE A 14 -22.82 47.94 2.12
C ILE A 14 -22.70 48.20 0.58
N ILE A 15 -23.53 47.62 -0.31
CA ILE A 15 -24.94 47.97 -0.61
C ILE A 15 -25.59 46.94 -1.58
N LEU A 16 -26.78 46.45 -1.18
CA LEU A 16 -28.02 46.14 -1.94
C LEU A 16 -28.01 45.29 -3.24
N LEU A 17 -29.07 44.64 -3.71
CA LEU A 17 -30.39 44.17 -3.24
C LEU A 17 -31.07 43.69 -4.55
N LEU A 18 -31.83 42.60 -4.49
CA LEU A 18 -32.96 42.22 -5.36
C LEU A 18 -32.93 42.57 -6.87
N ASN A 19 -32.99 41.53 -7.70
CA ASN A 19 -33.84 41.36 -8.89
C ASN A 19 -33.52 39.98 -9.48
N PHE A 20 -34.41 39.13 -9.97
CA PHE A 20 -35.86 39.06 -10.03
C PHE A 20 -36.14 37.62 -10.53
N LEU A 21 -37.22 36.98 -10.06
CA LEU A 21 -37.87 35.89 -10.80
C LEU A 21 -38.30 36.45 -12.15
N SER A 22 -37.70 35.98 -13.25
CA SER A 22 -38.37 35.82 -14.56
C SER A 22 -37.34 35.54 -15.65
N ASN A 23 -37.33 34.31 -16.16
CA ASN A 23 -37.48 34.09 -17.60
C ASN A 23 -37.97 32.66 -17.81
N VAL A 24 -39.26 32.51 -17.59
CA VAL A 24 -40.09 31.68 -18.48
C VAL A 24 -40.12 32.41 -19.82
N GLN A 25 -39.56 31.80 -20.85
CA GLN A 25 -39.98 32.02 -22.24
C GLN A 25 -39.99 30.65 -22.92
N THR A 26 -41.19 30.06 -22.93
CA THR A 26 -42.06 29.92 -24.12
C THR A 26 -41.67 28.73 -24.99
N PHE A 27 -42.34 27.62 -24.69
CA PHE A 27 -42.50 26.48 -25.58
C PHE A 27 -42.98 26.94 -26.96
N ALA A 28 -42.22 26.59 -27.99
CA ALA A 28 -42.76 26.49 -29.34
C ALA A 28 -43.61 25.22 -29.41
N THR A 29 -44.89 25.40 -29.66
CA THR A 29 -45.86 24.33 -29.93
C THR A 29 -45.53 23.65 -31.26
N SER A 30 -45.04 22.41 -31.22
CA SER A 30 -45.31 21.46 -32.30
C SER A 30 -46.43 20.53 -31.85
N LYS A 31 -47.55 20.55 -32.57
CA LYS A 31 -48.65 19.59 -32.39
C LYS A 31 -48.10 18.18 -32.61
N ILE A 32 -48.00 17.39 -31.54
CA ILE A 32 -47.87 15.95 -31.63
C ILE A 32 -49.29 15.39 -31.67
N GLU A 33 -49.82 15.18 -32.88
CA GLU A 33 -50.93 14.26 -33.09
C GLU A 33 -50.36 12.84 -33.08
N GLY A 34 -50.38 12.23 -31.90
CA GLY A 34 -50.03 10.83 -31.69
C GLY A 34 -50.69 10.37 -30.39
N LYS A 35 -51.53 9.33 -30.47
CA LYS A 35 -52.17 8.72 -29.31
C LYS A 35 -51.12 8.44 -28.22
N SER A 36 -51.29 9.06 -27.06
CA SER A 36 -50.54 8.75 -25.85
C SER A 36 -50.89 7.32 -25.42
N ASP A 37 -50.10 6.34 -25.84
CA ASP A 37 -49.99 5.07 -25.11
C ASP A 37 -49.24 5.38 -23.81
N TYR A 38 -50.02 5.71 -22.79
CA TYR A 38 -49.54 6.08 -21.47
C TYR A 38 -49.13 4.80 -20.72
N ASP A 39 -47.82 4.50 -20.69
CA ASP A 39 -47.32 3.30 -20.02
C ASP A 39 -47.31 3.48 -18.49
N HIS A 40 -48.26 2.81 -17.83
CA HIS A 40 -48.37 2.80 -16.37
C HIS A 40 -47.14 2.17 -15.67
N LYS A 41 -46.34 1.32 -16.36
CA LYS A 41 -45.12 0.72 -15.80
C LYS A 41 -43.95 1.71 -15.72
N ALA A 42 -43.90 2.72 -16.60
CA ALA A 42 -42.86 3.75 -16.57
C ALA A 42 -42.90 4.61 -15.28
N ARG A 43 -44.04 4.66 -14.57
CA ARG A 43 -44.14 5.34 -13.26
C ARG A 43 -43.49 4.58 -12.11
N THR A 44 -43.26 3.27 -12.27
CA THR A 44 -42.64 2.48 -11.23
C THR A 44 -41.13 2.41 -11.37
N GLU A 45 -40.56 2.76 -12.52
CA GLU A 45 -39.13 2.68 -12.76
C GLU A 45 -38.43 4.02 -12.43
N TYR A 46 -37.27 3.96 -11.79
CA TYR A 46 -36.43 5.14 -11.55
C TYR A 46 -35.91 5.68 -12.89
N SER A 47 -35.97 6.99 -13.09
CA SER A 47 -35.33 7.66 -14.23
C SER A 47 -33.93 8.18 -13.88
N VAL A 48 -33.17 8.61 -14.89
CA VAL A 48 -31.91 9.34 -14.70
C VAL A 48 -32.07 10.53 -13.75
N ASN A 49 -33.19 11.27 -13.87
CA ASN A 49 -33.45 12.43 -13.02
C ASN A 49 -33.70 12.02 -11.56
N ASP A 50 -34.35 10.88 -11.33
CA ASP A 50 -34.59 10.37 -9.98
C ASP A 50 -33.28 9.93 -9.32
N VAL A 51 -32.36 9.33 -10.09
CA VAL A 51 -31.01 8.99 -9.62
C VAL A 51 -30.20 10.26 -9.28
N ILE A 52 -30.25 11.28 -10.14
CA ILE A 52 -29.61 12.57 -9.87
C ILE A 52 -30.20 13.19 -8.59
N ALA A 53 -31.53 13.18 -8.45
CA ALA A 53 -32.22 13.69 -7.28
C ALA A 53 -31.81 12.93 -6.01
N PHE A 54 -31.68 11.61 -6.07
CA PHE A 54 -31.16 10.80 -4.98
C PHE A 54 -29.75 11.23 -4.56
N ILE A 55 -28.83 11.46 -5.51
CA ILE A 55 -27.46 11.91 -5.20
C ILE A 55 -27.49 13.29 -4.53
N TYR A 56 -28.27 14.24 -5.03
CA TYR A 56 -28.42 15.54 -4.37
C TYR A 56 -28.99 15.41 -2.95
N GLN A 57 -30.00 14.56 -2.76
CA GLN A 57 -30.59 14.32 -1.44
C GLN A 57 -29.60 13.64 -0.49
N TRP A 58 -28.78 12.71 -0.99
CA TRP A 58 -27.73 12.05 -0.22
C TRP A 58 -26.73 13.06 0.39
N PHE A 59 -26.32 14.07 -0.39
CA PHE A 59 -25.44 15.14 0.12
C PHE A 59 -26.18 16.17 0.96
N ALA A 60 -27.33 16.66 0.52
CA ALA A 60 -28.12 17.62 1.28
C ALA A 60 -28.54 17.10 2.67
N ALA A 61 -28.69 15.78 2.81
CA ALA A 61 -28.92 15.13 4.09
C ALA A 61 -27.77 15.39 5.09
N PHE A 62 -26.52 15.59 4.65
CA PHE A 62 -25.41 15.85 5.58
C PHE A 62 -25.58 17.20 6.29
N ASP A 63 -26.20 18.17 5.61
CA ASP A 63 -26.44 19.50 6.17
C ASP A 63 -27.75 19.59 6.96
N HIS A 64 -28.72 18.71 6.68
CA HIS A 64 -30.11 18.88 7.11
C HIS A 64 -30.75 17.68 7.82
N GLN A 65 -30.15 16.48 7.75
CA GLN A 65 -30.65 15.24 8.36
C GLN A 65 -29.54 14.58 9.19
N LYS A 66 -29.58 14.82 10.51
CA LYS A 66 -28.59 14.28 11.47
C LYS A 66 -28.82 12.82 11.87
N GLU A 67 -29.88 12.20 11.37
CA GLU A 67 -30.22 10.83 11.74
C GLU A 67 -29.52 9.85 10.82
N ILE A 68 -28.54 9.15 11.37
CA ILE A 68 -27.71 8.20 10.63
C ILE A 68 -28.51 7.09 9.93
N ASP A 69 -29.68 6.74 10.47
CA ASP A 69 -30.56 5.70 9.92
C ASP A 69 -31.04 6.01 8.50
N TYR A 70 -31.14 7.30 8.13
CA TYR A 70 -31.41 7.70 6.75
C TYR A 70 -30.35 7.16 5.79
N TYR A 71 -29.07 7.26 6.14
CA TYR A 71 -27.98 6.77 5.30
C TYR A 71 -27.92 5.25 5.30
N LEU A 72 -28.06 4.64 6.48
CA LEU A 72 -27.94 3.20 6.64
C LEU A 72 -29.00 2.42 5.85
N LYS A 73 -30.20 2.99 5.65
CA LYS A 73 -31.24 2.37 4.80
C LYS A 73 -30.87 2.37 3.31
N HIS A 74 -30.01 3.28 2.89
CA HIS A 74 -29.59 3.48 1.50
C HIS A 74 -28.21 2.86 1.19
N ILE A 75 -27.65 2.07 2.11
CA ILE A 75 -26.42 1.30 1.90
C ILE A 75 -26.80 -0.17 1.76
N ALA A 76 -26.44 -0.77 0.62
CA ALA A 76 -26.70 -2.18 0.35
C ALA A 76 -25.80 -3.08 1.21
N GLU A 77 -26.21 -4.34 1.35
CA GLU A 77 -25.38 -5.40 1.94
C GLU A 77 -24.99 -6.41 0.85
N PRO A 78 -23.72 -6.81 0.75
CA PRO A 78 -22.59 -6.41 1.60
C PRO A 78 -22.12 -4.96 1.36
N VAL A 79 -21.61 -4.30 2.40
CA VAL A 79 -21.08 -2.94 2.27
C VAL A 79 -19.76 -2.92 1.50
N ASP A 80 -19.75 -2.25 0.36
CA ASP A 80 -18.55 -2.05 -0.46
C ASP A 80 -18.33 -0.57 -0.82
N MET A 81 -17.76 0.18 0.11
CA MET A 81 -17.36 1.57 -0.14
C MET A 81 -15.85 1.74 0.03
N ASN A 82 -15.17 2.03 -1.07
CA ASN A 82 -13.73 2.13 -1.20
C ASN A 82 -13.28 3.59 -1.19
N PHE A 83 -12.99 4.10 0.01
CA PHE A 83 -12.33 5.39 0.22
C PHE A 83 -10.82 5.17 0.49
N PRO A 84 -9.90 5.94 -0.13
CA PRO A 84 -8.46 5.70 -0.08
C PRO A 84 -7.87 5.62 1.32
N ASP A 85 -8.40 6.43 2.24
CA ASP A 85 -7.89 6.53 3.62
C ASP A 85 -8.74 5.73 4.62
N PHE A 86 -9.98 5.35 4.28
CA PHE A 86 -10.94 4.69 5.17
C PHE A 86 -11.90 3.78 4.39
N PRO A 87 -11.50 2.57 3.99
CA PRO A 87 -12.45 1.62 3.39
C PRO A 87 -13.57 1.31 4.39
N ILE A 88 -14.83 1.52 3.99
CA ILE A 88 -16.01 1.22 4.79
C ILE A 88 -16.52 -0.15 4.31
N LYS A 89 -16.43 -1.15 5.20
CA LYS A 89 -16.73 -2.56 4.90
C LYS A 89 -17.93 -3.10 5.68
N SER A 90 -18.55 -2.26 6.50
CA SER A 90 -19.75 -2.59 7.27
C SER A 90 -20.56 -1.33 7.56
N LYS A 91 -21.85 -1.48 7.89
CA LYS A 91 -22.68 -0.37 8.37
C LYS A 91 -22.14 0.24 9.66
N ASP A 92 -21.46 -0.55 10.49
CA ASP A 92 -20.83 -0.03 11.72
C ASP A 92 -19.55 0.77 11.43
N ASP A 93 -18.79 0.43 10.38
CA ASP A 93 -17.71 1.29 9.88
C ASP A 93 -18.27 2.64 9.42
N PHE A 94 -19.39 2.61 8.68
CA PHE A 94 -20.05 3.84 8.23
C PHE A 94 -20.51 4.69 9.42
N LYS A 95 -21.08 4.07 10.46
CA LYS A 95 -21.45 4.77 11.70
C LYS A 95 -20.27 5.45 12.38
N ARG A 96 -19.16 4.72 12.52
CA ARG A 96 -17.93 5.28 13.13
C ARG A 96 -17.39 6.44 12.31
N TRP A 97 -17.34 6.30 10.98
CA TRP A 97 -16.88 7.34 10.08
C TRP A 97 -17.78 8.57 10.14
N TYR A 98 -19.10 8.41 10.02
CA TYR A 98 -20.08 9.50 10.06
C TYR A 98 -19.99 10.27 11.39
N LYS A 99 -19.96 9.54 12.51
CA LYS A 99 -19.78 10.13 13.83
C LYS A 99 -18.47 10.91 13.96
N SER A 100 -17.38 10.41 13.38
CA SER A 100 -16.10 11.12 13.35
C SER A 100 -16.20 12.43 12.57
N VAL A 101 -16.93 12.46 11.46
CA VAL A 101 -17.19 13.71 10.73
C VAL A 101 -17.99 14.69 11.60
N GLU A 102 -19.09 14.25 12.22
CA GLU A 102 -19.90 15.09 13.11
C GLU A 102 -19.13 15.64 14.31
N ASP A 103 -18.31 14.80 14.96
CA ASP A 103 -17.57 15.17 16.16
C ASP A 103 -16.40 16.12 15.86
N ASN A 104 -15.96 16.23 14.61
CA ASN A 104 -14.76 17.00 14.22
C ASN A 104 -15.02 18.17 13.27
N ILE A 105 -16.11 18.18 12.49
CA ILE A 105 -16.42 19.24 11.53
C ILE A 105 -17.50 20.17 12.09
N ILE A 106 -17.16 21.44 12.30
CA ILE A 106 -18.07 22.44 12.89
C ILE A 106 -18.80 23.30 11.83
N TRP A 107 -18.25 23.34 10.62
CA TRP A 107 -18.88 23.99 9.47
C TRP A 107 -18.48 23.25 8.20
N ASN A 108 -19.40 23.11 7.26
CA ASN A 108 -19.13 22.51 5.97
C ASN A 108 -19.98 23.18 4.86
N SER A 109 -19.52 23.06 3.62
CA SER A 109 -20.24 23.41 2.40
C SER A 109 -19.81 22.45 1.30
N HIS A 110 -20.75 21.97 0.50
CA HIS A 110 -20.46 21.11 -0.64
C HIS A 110 -21.17 21.56 -1.93
N ALA A 111 -20.55 21.31 -3.08
CA ALA A 111 -21.17 21.45 -4.39
C ALA A 111 -20.91 20.20 -5.24
N LEU A 112 -21.94 19.74 -5.95
CA LEU A 112 -21.83 18.65 -6.90
C LEU A 112 -21.58 19.20 -8.31
N ARG A 113 -20.63 18.61 -9.03
CA ARG A 113 -20.23 18.98 -10.38
C ARG A 113 -20.12 17.76 -11.28
N ASN A 114 -20.16 17.99 -12.59
CA ASN A 114 -19.85 16.97 -13.61
C ASN A 114 -20.64 15.67 -13.46
N ILE A 115 -21.90 15.73 -12.99
CA ILE A 115 -22.71 14.54 -12.75
C ILE A 115 -23.04 13.86 -14.08
N GLN A 116 -22.62 12.62 -14.21
CA GLN A 116 -22.94 11.73 -15.32
C GLN A 116 -23.65 10.51 -14.77
N VAL A 117 -24.81 10.18 -15.33
CA VAL A 117 -25.60 9.00 -14.93
C VAL A 117 -25.84 8.13 -16.15
N SER A 118 -25.68 6.83 -15.97
CA SER A 118 -25.89 5.81 -16.98
C SER A 118 -26.50 4.56 -16.36
N GLY A 119 -26.88 3.60 -17.20
CA GLY A 119 -27.50 2.35 -16.77
C GLY A 119 -29.02 2.43 -16.76
N ASN A 120 -29.62 1.46 -16.08
CA ASN A 120 -31.07 1.32 -15.96
C ASN A 120 -31.39 0.50 -14.71
N GLU A 121 -32.67 0.44 -14.36
CA GLU A 121 -33.13 -0.25 -13.15
C GLU A 121 -32.88 -1.77 -13.14
N LYS A 122 -32.84 -2.43 -14.30
CA LYS A 122 -32.68 -3.89 -14.39
C LYS A 122 -31.26 -4.35 -14.12
N ASP A 123 -30.27 -3.58 -14.60
CA ASP A 123 -28.86 -3.96 -14.53
C ASP A 123 -28.13 -3.29 -13.36
N ALA A 124 -28.42 -2.01 -13.12
CA ALA A 124 -27.96 -1.10 -12.06
C ALA A 124 -27.78 0.31 -12.67
N TRP A 125 -27.95 1.33 -11.84
CA TRP A 125 -27.61 2.70 -12.18
C TRP A 125 -26.16 2.97 -11.81
N LYS A 126 -25.43 3.70 -12.66
CA LYS A 126 -24.06 4.13 -12.40
C LYS A 126 -24.00 5.65 -12.47
N ALA A 127 -23.46 6.28 -11.45
CA ALA A 127 -23.24 7.72 -11.45
C ALA A 127 -21.78 8.05 -11.13
N SER A 128 -21.23 9.00 -11.89
CA SER A 128 -19.88 9.52 -11.74
C SER A 128 -19.95 11.03 -11.62
N TYR A 129 -19.36 11.61 -10.58
CA TYR A 129 -19.48 13.04 -10.28
C TYR A 129 -18.34 13.54 -9.39
N ASP A 130 -18.21 14.86 -9.31
CA ASP A 130 -17.26 15.53 -8.43
C ASP A 130 -17.98 16.23 -7.28
N VAL A 131 -17.40 16.14 -6.08
CA VAL A 131 -17.83 16.85 -4.89
C VAL A 131 -16.75 17.86 -4.50
N GLU A 132 -17.05 19.13 -4.66
CA GLU A 132 -16.24 20.21 -4.10
C GLU A 132 -16.67 20.37 -2.64
N TRP A 133 -15.82 19.99 -1.68
CA TRP A 133 -16.12 20.06 -0.26
C TRP A 133 -15.20 21.06 0.44
N LYS A 134 -15.81 21.96 1.20
CA LYS A 134 -15.15 22.92 2.08
C LYS A 134 -15.62 22.67 3.49
N ALA A 135 -14.69 22.64 4.44
CA ALA A 135 -15.03 22.43 5.84
C ALA A 135 -14.10 23.21 6.77
N ILE A 136 -14.59 23.44 7.98
CA ILE A 136 -13.81 23.94 9.11
C ILE A 136 -13.92 22.91 10.22
N ASP A 137 -12.77 22.44 10.71
CA ASP A 137 -12.74 21.50 11.82
C ASP A 137 -12.79 22.21 13.19
N LYS A 138 -12.91 21.43 14.26
CA LYS A 138 -12.94 21.92 15.66
C LYS A 138 -11.67 22.66 16.09
N GLU A 139 -10.55 22.47 15.38
CA GLU A 139 -9.29 23.17 15.61
C GLU A 139 -9.19 24.48 14.78
N ASN A 140 -10.28 24.83 14.07
CA ASN A 140 -10.38 25.98 13.19
C ASN A 140 -9.43 25.88 11.98
N GLN A 141 -9.11 24.66 11.53
CA GLN A 141 -8.39 24.41 10.29
C GLN A 141 -9.38 24.42 9.12
N HIS A 142 -8.99 25.09 8.04
CA HIS A 142 -9.76 25.13 6.79
C HIS A 142 -9.38 23.94 5.92
N ILE A 143 -10.38 23.17 5.51
CA ILE A 143 -10.26 22.01 4.64
C ILE A 143 -10.94 22.37 3.32
N GLU A 144 -10.25 22.17 2.20
CA GLU A 144 -10.80 22.31 0.86
C GLU A 144 -10.33 21.11 0.04
N MET A 145 -11.28 20.38 -0.54
CA MET A 145 -10.99 19.21 -1.36
C MET A 145 -11.98 19.05 -2.50
N ILE A 146 -11.50 18.45 -3.59
CA ILE A 146 -12.35 17.98 -4.68
C ILE A 146 -12.29 16.45 -4.62
N ILE A 147 -13.43 15.80 -4.46
CA ILE A 147 -13.53 14.35 -4.36
C ILE A 147 -14.30 13.85 -5.58
N HIS A 148 -13.67 13.03 -6.41
CA HIS A 148 -14.40 12.29 -7.43
C HIS A 148 -15.11 11.09 -6.81
N GLN A 149 -16.32 10.79 -7.26
CA GLN A 149 -17.13 9.68 -6.79
C GLN A 149 -17.71 8.89 -7.95
N ASP A 150 -17.55 7.57 -7.88
CA ASP A 150 -18.24 6.60 -8.71
C ASP A 150 -19.15 5.76 -7.81
N VAL A 151 -20.45 5.80 -8.07
CA VAL A 151 -21.45 5.03 -7.32
C VAL A 151 -22.25 4.12 -8.24
N GLU A 152 -22.48 2.90 -7.78
CA GLU A 152 -23.45 1.97 -8.35
C GLU A 152 -24.66 1.89 -7.44
N LEU A 153 -25.85 2.10 -8.01
CA LEU A 153 -27.12 2.17 -7.30
C LEU A 153 -28.05 1.07 -7.79
N ILE A 154 -28.63 0.34 -6.86
CA ILE A 154 -29.60 -0.72 -7.13
C ILE A 154 -30.94 -0.38 -6.49
N ARG A 155 -32.03 -0.84 -7.10
CA ARG A 155 -33.37 -0.70 -6.50
C ARG A 155 -33.63 -1.83 -5.52
N LYS A 156 -34.19 -1.50 -4.35
CA LYS A 156 -34.74 -2.46 -3.40
C LYS A 156 -36.06 -1.97 -2.84
N GLY A 157 -37.16 -2.60 -3.25
CA GLY A 157 -38.50 -2.09 -2.96
C GLY A 157 -38.66 -0.69 -3.57
N ASP A 158 -39.02 0.29 -2.75
CA ASP A 158 -39.25 1.67 -3.21
C ASP A 158 -38.07 2.61 -2.94
N ILE A 159 -36.88 2.08 -2.65
CA ILE A 159 -35.67 2.88 -2.40
C ILE A 159 -34.51 2.49 -3.32
N LEU A 160 -33.60 3.43 -3.55
CA LEU A 160 -32.28 3.18 -4.13
C LEU A 160 -31.28 2.88 -3.00
N GLU A 161 -30.48 1.85 -3.16
CA GLU A 161 -29.35 1.54 -2.28
C GLU A 161 -28.04 1.69 -3.06
N ILE A 162 -26.99 2.21 -2.41
CA ILE A 162 -25.62 2.23 -2.90
C ILE A 162 -25.04 0.83 -2.74
N ALA A 163 -24.84 0.15 -3.88
CA ALA A 163 -24.24 -1.18 -3.95
C ALA A 163 -22.71 -1.12 -3.96
N HIS A 164 -22.15 -0.15 -4.68
CA HIS A 164 -20.72 0.11 -4.73
C HIS A 164 -20.47 1.60 -4.67
N HIS A 165 -19.47 2.03 -3.91
CA HIS A 165 -19.03 3.41 -3.89
C HIS A 165 -17.51 3.46 -3.90
N LYS A 166 -16.94 4.18 -4.84
CA LYS A 166 -15.51 4.52 -4.86
C LYS A 166 -15.38 6.03 -4.87
N ALA A 167 -14.51 6.57 -4.02
CA ALA A 167 -14.23 7.99 -4.01
C ALA A 167 -12.73 8.25 -3.94
N TYR A 168 -12.23 9.35 -4.49
CA TYR A 168 -10.81 9.71 -4.39
C TYR A 168 -10.58 11.21 -4.61
N MET A 169 -9.50 11.75 -4.03
CA MET A 169 -9.17 13.17 -4.16
C MET A 169 -8.66 13.51 -5.58
N LYS A 170 -9.20 14.60 -6.14
CA LYS A 170 -8.63 15.36 -7.26
C LYS A 170 -7.85 16.55 -6.70
N ASP A 171 -6.74 16.91 -7.35
CA ASP A 171 -6.07 18.19 -7.11
C ASP A 171 -7.00 19.36 -7.46
N LEU A 172 -6.74 20.56 -6.92
CA LEU A 172 -7.46 21.81 -7.24
C LEU A 172 -7.42 22.17 -8.74
N ASN A 173 -6.52 21.53 -9.50
CA ASN A 173 -6.41 21.61 -10.96
C ASN A 173 -7.18 20.51 -11.71
N HIS A 174 -8.11 19.80 -11.05
CA HIS A 174 -8.86 18.65 -11.60
C HIS A 174 -7.99 17.48 -12.09
N GLN A 175 -6.73 17.38 -11.66
CA GLN A 175 -5.88 16.23 -11.97
C GLN A 175 -5.98 15.18 -10.86
N ASN A 176 -6.12 13.92 -11.25
CA ASN A 176 -6.17 12.80 -10.29
C ASN A 176 -4.85 12.75 -9.51
N THR A 177 -4.85 13.10 -8.22
CA THR A 177 -3.76 12.66 -7.36
C THR A 177 -4.11 11.28 -6.86
N HIS A 178 -3.63 10.28 -7.59
CA HIS A 178 -3.68 8.86 -7.24
C HIS A 178 -3.00 8.51 -5.89
N LEU A 179 -2.40 9.50 -5.21
CA LEU A 179 -1.67 9.37 -3.95
C LEU A 179 -2.59 9.60 -2.73
N SER A 180 -2.45 8.75 -1.71
CA SER A 180 -3.13 8.92 -0.43
C SER A 180 -2.63 10.15 0.34
N ALA A 181 -3.41 10.62 1.32
CA ALA A 181 -2.99 11.72 2.18
C ALA A 181 -1.70 11.37 2.94
N LEU A 182 -1.55 10.11 3.36
CA LEU A 182 -0.38 9.60 4.05
C LEU A 182 0.87 9.63 3.16
N MET A 183 0.76 9.25 1.89
CA MET A 183 1.88 9.33 0.92
C MET A 183 2.36 10.77 0.73
N LYS A 184 1.42 11.71 0.55
CA LYS A 184 1.74 13.14 0.40
C LYS A 184 2.42 13.70 1.66
N ALA A 185 1.89 13.38 2.84
CA ALA A 185 2.45 13.81 4.11
C ALA A 185 3.88 13.28 4.32
N ALA A 186 4.11 12.01 3.97
CA ALA A 186 5.42 11.37 4.04
C ALA A 186 6.43 12.01 3.08
N GLY A 187 6.05 12.25 1.82
CA GLY A 187 6.89 12.92 0.82
C GLY A 187 7.26 14.36 1.18
N ASN A 188 6.38 15.06 1.89
CA ASN A 188 6.62 16.41 2.39
C ASN A 188 7.39 16.44 3.72
N GLY A 189 7.74 15.28 4.29
CA GLY A 189 8.46 15.21 5.56
C GLY A 189 7.65 15.68 6.79
N ASN A 190 6.32 15.70 6.72
CA ASN A 190 5.46 16.19 7.81
C ASN A 190 5.17 15.11 8.85
N ALA A 191 6.12 14.88 9.77
CA ALA A 191 6.04 13.85 10.80
C ALA A 191 4.77 13.95 11.68
N LYS A 192 4.32 15.16 12.02
CA LYS A 192 3.10 15.36 12.81
C LYS A 192 1.87 14.84 12.06
N LEU A 193 1.70 15.26 10.80
CA LEU A 193 0.56 14.83 9.99
C LEU A 193 0.60 13.33 9.67
N VAL A 194 1.78 12.76 9.44
CA VAL A 194 1.95 11.31 9.24
C VAL A 194 1.44 10.55 10.47
N LYS A 195 1.84 10.97 11.67
CA LYS A 195 1.35 10.36 12.92
C LYS A 195 -0.17 10.51 13.06
N ASP A 196 -0.69 11.73 12.89
CA ASP A 196 -2.13 11.99 13.02
C ASP A 196 -2.97 11.16 12.02
N LEU A 197 -2.46 10.91 10.81
CA LEU A 197 -3.13 10.08 9.80
C LEU A 197 -3.11 8.58 10.16
N ILE A 198 -1.98 8.08 10.67
CA ILE A 198 -1.85 6.67 11.12
C ILE A 198 -2.74 6.42 12.36
N ASP A 199 -2.76 7.35 13.32
CA ASP A 199 -3.62 7.28 14.51
C ASP A 199 -5.11 7.28 14.11
N LYS A 200 -5.43 7.92 12.99
CA LYS A 200 -6.75 7.88 12.36
C LYS A 200 -6.95 6.67 11.47
N GLY A 201 -6.06 5.70 11.37
CA GLY A 201 -6.29 4.46 10.61
C GLY A 201 -5.94 4.52 9.12
N ALA A 202 -5.15 5.51 8.68
CA ALA A 202 -4.63 5.52 7.31
C ALA A 202 -3.82 4.25 7.00
N ASN A 203 -4.09 3.63 5.86
CA ASN A 203 -3.45 2.37 5.47
C ASN A 203 -2.01 2.59 4.96
N ILE A 204 -1.03 2.11 5.72
CA ILE A 204 0.41 2.15 5.40
C ILE A 204 0.76 1.29 4.17
N PHE A 205 -0.04 0.25 3.88
CA PHE A 205 0.19 -0.69 2.80
C PHE A 205 -0.47 -0.28 1.47
N THR A 206 -1.12 0.88 1.42
CA THR A 206 -1.66 1.41 0.16
C THR A 206 -0.52 1.60 -0.84
N LEU A 207 -0.77 1.15 -2.07
CA LEU A 207 0.11 1.36 -3.21
C LEU A 207 -0.49 2.41 -4.14
N ASP A 208 0.38 3.26 -4.68
CA ASP A 208 0.04 4.11 -5.79
C ASP A 208 -0.34 3.23 -7.00
N PRO A 209 -1.56 3.36 -7.54
CA PRO A 209 -1.99 2.56 -8.69
C PRO A 209 -1.22 2.85 -9.98
N ILE A 210 -0.52 4.00 -10.10
CA ILE A 210 0.25 4.34 -11.29
C ILE A 210 1.67 3.76 -11.24
N THR A 211 2.39 4.03 -10.16
CA THR A 211 3.82 3.66 -10.06
C THR A 211 4.06 2.40 -9.26
N GLY A 212 3.07 1.91 -8.50
CA GLY A 212 3.25 0.84 -7.52
C GLY A 212 4.11 1.25 -6.33
N THR A 213 4.33 2.55 -6.10
CA THR A 213 5.06 3.05 -4.94
C THR A 213 4.19 3.02 -3.68
N SER A 214 4.83 2.88 -2.53
CA SER A 214 4.20 2.91 -1.21
C SER A 214 4.67 4.10 -0.38
N VAL A 215 4.07 4.32 0.79
CA VAL A 215 4.44 5.41 1.71
C VAL A 215 5.94 5.44 2.06
N VAL A 216 6.62 4.28 2.15
CA VAL A 216 8.07 4.23 2.43
C VAL A 216 8.92 4.77 1.28
N HIS A 217 8.44 4.72 0.03
CA HIS A 217 9.11 5.37 -1.10
C HIS A 217 9.04 6.89 -0.97
N PHE A 218 7.86 7.41 -0.64
CA PHE A 218 7.66 8.85 -0.43
C PHE A 218 8.46 9.36 0.77
N ALA A 219 8.48 8.63 1.89
CA ALA A 219 9.30 8.97 3.05
C ALA A 219 10.80 9.02 2.69
N ALA A 220 11.29 8.04 1.91
CA ALA A 220 12.68 8.02 1.46
C ALA A 220 13.02 9.19 0.51
N GLN A 221 12.07 9.58 -0.36
CA GLN A 221 12.19 10.76 -1.22
C GLN A 221 12.26 12.05 -0.41
N GLY A 222 11.37 12.21 0.58
CA GLY A 222 11.32 13.39 1.44
C GLY A 222 12.52 13.54 2.38
N GLY A 223 13.26 12.45 2.63
CA GLY A 223 14.51 12.46 3.37
C GLY A 223 14.39 12.66 4.89
N ASN A 224 13.18 12.87 5.42
CA ASN A 224 12.95 13.04 6.86
C ASN A 224 12.96 11.67 7.58
N VAL A 225 14.03 11.40 8.33
CA VAL A 225 14.22 10.14 9.07
C VAL A 225 13.13 9.92 10.13
N ASP A 226 12.60 10.97 10.76
CA ASP A 226 11.57 10.83 11.78
C ASP A 226 10.24 10.35 11.19
N VAL A 227 9.92 10.76 9.95
CA VAL A 227 8.79 10.20 9.21
C VAL A 227 8.99 8.70 8.99
N MET A 228 10.17 8.28 8.53
CA MET A 228 10.46 6.86 8.30
C MET A 228 10.37 6.04 9.59
N LYS A 229 10.89 6.57 10.71
CA LYS A 229 10.77 5.93 12.04
C LYS A 229 9.31 5.74 12.44
N ILE A 230 8.49 6.78 12.35
CA ILE A 230 7.05 6.68 12.67
C ILE A 230 6.38 5.60 11.82
N LEU A 231 6.70 5.51 10.52
CA LEU A 231 6.15 4.47 9.65
C LEU A 231 6.61 3.08 10.06
N VAL A 232 7.91 2.88 10.33
CA VAL A 232 8.48 1.60 10.77
C VAL A 232 7.88 1.14 12.10
N ASP A 233 7.77 2.05 13.08
CA ASP A 233 7.15 1.80 14.38
C ASP A 233 5.67 1.36 14.27
N ASN A 234 5.02 1.69 13.15
CA ASN A 234 3.64 1.30 12.83
C ASN A 234 3.55 0.19 11.76
N GLY A 235 4.62 -0.60 11.58
CA GLY A 235 4.60 -1.83 10.78
C GLY A 235 5.05 -1.67 9.33
N ALA A 236 5.54 -0.50 8.91
CA ALA A 236 6.09 -0.31 7.56
C ALA A 236 7.40 -1.10 7.32
N GLU A 237 7.98 -1.68 8.37
CA GLU A 237 9.11 -2.61 8.30
C GLU A 237 8.87 -3.73 7.26
N ALA A 238 7.65 -4.27 7.19
CA ALA A 238 7.27 -5.34 6.26
C ALA A 238 7.39 -4.96 4.78
N ILE A 239 7.42 -3.66 4.46
CA ILE A 239 7.50 -3.14 3.08
C ILE A 239 8.78 -2.32 2.84
N ILE A 240 9.77 -2.33 3.74
CA ILE A 240 10.99 -1.52 3.59
C ILE A 240 11.83 -1.90 2.36
N ASN A 241 11.65 -3.13 1.87
CA ASN A 241 12.31 -3.69 0.70
C ASN A 241 11.41 -3.72 -0.55
N LEU A 242 10.20 -3.17 -0.47
CA LEU A 242 9.27 -3.16 -1.60
C LEU A 242 9.89 -2.43 -2.79
N GLN A 243 9.84 -3.03 -3.97
CA GLN A 243 10.27 -2.40 -5.21
C GLN A 243 9.07 -1.84 -5.96
N ALA A 244 9.10 -0.55 -6.32
CA ALA A 244 8.05 0.08 -7.09
C ALA A 244 7.84 -0.61 -8.47
N ALA A 245 6.59 -0.78 -8.90
CA ALA A 245 6.27 -1.46 -10.15
C ALA A 245 6.83 -0.73 -11.39
N SER A 246 6.93 0.60 -11.36
CA SER A 246 7.33 1.40 -12.52
C SER A 246 8.81 1.33 -12.88
N ASN A 247 9.70 1.09 -11.91
CA ASN A 247 11.16 1.17 -12.13
C ASN A 247 11.97 0.20 -11.25
N SER A 248 11.29 -0.61 -10.43
CA SER A 248 11.89 -1.51 -9.44
C SER A 248 12.75 -0.79 -8.38
N PHE A 249 12.50 0.49 -8.09
CA PHE A 249 13.23 1.18 -7.04
C PHE A 249 12.76 0.72 -5.66
N SER A 250 13.68 0.39 -4.77
CA SER A 250 13.42 0.24 -3.34
C SER A 250 13.53 1.57 -2.59
N PRO A 251 13.02 1.70 -1.35
CA PRO A 251 13.24 2.88 -0.52
C PRO A 251 14.72 3.28 -0.38
N LEU A 252 15.65 2.32 -0.28
CA LEU A 252 17.09 2.59 -0.24
C LEU A 252 17.61 3.20 -1.55
N MET A 253 17.12 2.72 -2.70
CA MET A 253 17.44 3.31 -4.00
C MET A 253 16.87 4.73 -4.14
N VAL A 254 15.64 4.96 -3.66
CA VAL A 254 15.03 6.29 -3.66
C VAL A 254 15.84 7.26 -2.78
N ALA A 255 16.18 6.86 -1.55
CA ALA A 255 17.00 7.69 -0.66
C ALA A 255 18.36 8.04 -1.28
N THR A 256 18.94 7.11 -2.04
CA THR A 256 20.21 7.33 -2.76
C THR A 256 20.04 8.26 -3.96
N TRP A 257 19.00 8.05 -4.76
CA TRP A 257 18.67 8.88 -5.93
C TRP A 257 18.43 10.34 -5.55
N TYR A 258 17.76 10.58 -4.42
CA TYR A 258 17.50 11.91 -3.87
C TYR A 258 18.62 12.44 -2.98
N GLN A 259 19.77 11.74 -2.93
CA GLN A 259 20.97 12.19 -2.22
C GLN A 259 20.73 12.51 -0.74
N ASN A 260 20.11 11.60 0.00
CA ASN A 260 19.76 11.76 1.43
C ASN A 260 20.64 10.87 2.36
N PRO A 261 21.87 11.28 2.74
CA PRO A 261 22.80 10.48 3.57
C PRO A 261 22.22 9.94 4.87
N GLU A 262 21.46 10.76 5.61
CA GLU A 262 20.91 10.37 6.90
C GLU A 262 19.82 9.29 6.76
N MET A 263 18.99 9.38 5.72
CA MET A 263 18.03 8.33 5.39
C MET A 263 18.73 7.04 4.98
N ILE A 264 19.81 7.13 4.18
CA ILE A 264 20.61 5.95 3.78
C ILE A 264 21.21 5.28 5.02
N LYS A 265 21.83 6.05 5.93
CA LYS A 265 22.37 5.52 7.19
C LYS A 265 21.30 4.83 8.03
N TYR A 266 20.13 5.46 8.16
CA TYR A 266 19.02 4.87 8.90
C TYR A 266 18.56 3.55 8.27
N LEU A 267 18.31 3.53 6.96
CA LEU A 267 17.88 2.31 6.26
C LEU A 267 18.92 1.19 6.35
N LEU A 268 20.21 1.52 6.19
CA LEU A 268 21.31 0.56 6.30
C LEU A 268 21.51 0.04 7.74
N SER A 269 20.98 0.72 8.76
CA SER A 269 21.02 0.25 10.14
C SER A 269 19.94 -0.79 10.47
N MET A 270 18.99 -1.04 9.55
CA MET A 270 17.89 -1.99 9.77
C MET A 270 18.33 -3.43 9.46
N ASP A 271 18.10 -4.37 10.38
CA ASP A 271 18.58 -5.76 10.28
C ASP A 271 18.17 -6.51 9.00
N HIS A 272 16.99 -6.23 8.45
CA HIS A 272 16.40 -6.93 7.31
C HIS A 272 16.46 -6.11 6.01
N ILE A 273 17.21 -4.99 5.97
CA ILE A 273 17.37 -4.21 4.74
C ILE A 273 18.11 -5.03 3.66
N ASN A 274 17.55 -5.07 2.45
CA ASN A 274 18.18 -5.77 1.33
C ASN A 274 18.90 -4.79 0.41
N VAL A 275 20.21 -4.65 0.63
CA VAL A 275 21.10 -3.80 -0.18
C VAL A 275 21.36 -4.33 -1.60
N ASN A 276 21.05 -5.61 -1.85
CA ASN A 276 21.33 -6.30 -3.10
C ASN A 276 20.17 -6.29 -4.09
N LEU A 277 19.05 -5.63 -3.76
CA LEU A 277 17.95 -5.41 -4.70
C LEU A 277 18.47 -4.70 -5.95
N LYS A 278 17.91 -5.05 -7.10
CA LYS A 278 18.30 -4.51 -8.40
C LYS A 278 17.12 -3.81 -9.04
N ASP A 279 17.36 -2.60 -9.55
CA ASP A 279 16.38 -1.88 -10.36
C ASP A 279 16.17 -2.55 -11.72
N GLN A 280 15.30 -1.99 -12.55
CA GLN A 280 15.02 -2.50 -13.89
C GLN A 280 16.25 -2.53 -14.84
N PHE A 281 17.31 -1.81 -14.50
CA PHE A 281 18.57 -1.77 -15.24
C PHE A 281 19.66 -2.67 -14.62
N GLY A 282 19.31 -3.46 -13.60
CA GLY A 282 20.23 -4.36 -12.90
C GLY A 282 21.14 -3.68 -11.88
N ARG A 283 20.88 -2.42 -11.53
CA ARG A 283 21.71 -1.61 -10.62
C ARG A 283 21.22 -1.75 -9.17
N THR A 284 22.16 -1.84 -8.24
CA THR A 284 21.95 -1.74 -6.80
C THR A 284 22.03 -0.29 -6.35
N ALA A 285 21.55 0.03 -5.13
CA ALA A 285 21.53 1.40 -4.64
C ALA A 285 22.92 2.05 -4.60
N SER A 286 23.97 1.33 -4.24
CA SER A 286 25.35 1.85 -4.19
C SER A 286 25.94 2.24 -5.56
N GLN A 287 25.27 1.88 -6.67
CA GLN A 287 25.70 2.18 -8.04
C GLN A 287 25.04 3.44 -8.62
N PHE A 288 24.18 4.11 -7.86
CA PHE A 288 23.46 5.31 -8.30
C PHE A 288 24.31 6.58 -8.29
N PRO A 289 25.23 6.79 -7.33
CA PRO A 289 26.18 7.90 -7.40
C PRO A 289 27.06 7.77 -8.65
N VAL A 290 26.84 8.65 -9.63
CA VAL A 290 27.58 8.69 -10.90
C VAL A 290 28.09 10.11 -11.18
N PRO A 291 29.28 10.28 -11.79
CA PRO A 291 29.77 11.60 -12.17
C PRO A 291 28.82 12.27 -13.17
N ASP A 292 28.67 13.59 -13.09
CA ASP A 292 28.02 14.37 -14.16
C ASP A 292 28.75 14.07 -15.48
N ASN A 293 28.01 13.87 -16.56
CA ASN A 293 28.54 13.62 -17.90
C ASN A 293 29.60 14.65 -18.35
N ARG A 294 29.65 15.82 -17.72
CA ARG A 294 30.64 16.89 -17.97
C ARG A 294 31.80 16.96 -16.96
N LYS A 295 31.80 16.15 -15.90
CA LYS A 295 32.81 16.15 -14.83
C LYS A 295 33.36 14.75 -14.60
N THR A 296 34.67 14.65 -14.39
CA THR A 296 35.34 13.37 -14.07
C THR A 296 35.22 12.97 -12.60
N SER A 297 34.77 13.87 -11.73
CA SER A 297 34.68 13.68 -10.27
C SER A 297 33.23 13.72 -9.78
N LEU A 298 32.94 12.94 -8.73
CA LEU A 298 31.64 12.93 -8.07
C LEU A 298 31.36 14.25 -7.35
N HIS A 299 30.08 14.60 -7.22
CA HIS A 299 29.67 15.69 -6.33
C HIS A 299 30.04 15.33 -4.88
N PRO A 300 30.36 16.30 -3.99
CA PRO A 300 30.70 16.00 -2.60
C PRO A 300 29.67 15.13 -1.87
N ILE A 301 28.37 15.34 -2.11
CA ILE A 301 27.30 14.52 -1.52
C ILE A 301 27.34 13.08 -2.02
N ASP A 302 27.60 12.87 -3.31
CA ASP A 302 27.73 11.54 -3.91
C ASP A 302 28.98 10.83 -3.38
N GLN A 303 30.05 11.59 -3.11
CA GLN A 303 31.26 11.06 -2.48
C GLN A 303 31.00 10.62 -1.04
N GLU A 304 30.20 11.37 -0.28
CA GLU A 304 29.74 10.98 1.06
C GLU A 304 28.91 9.70 1.00
N ILE A 305 27.95 9.61 0.08
CA ILE A 305 27.11 8.43 -0.11
C ILE A 305 27.93 7.20 -0.46
N VAL A 306 28.91 7.33 -1.37
CA VAL A 306 29.85 6.25 -1.69
C VAL A 306 30.61 5.79 -0.45
N ASN A 307 31.02 6.73 0.42
CA ASN A 307 31.72 6.39 1.65
C ASN A 307 30.81 5.66 2.66
N ILE A 308 29.53 6.05 2.77
CA ILE A 308 28.54 5.36 3.61
C ILE A 308 28.40 3.89 3.17
N TYR A 309 28.26 3.63 1.88
CA TYR A 309 28.17 2.26 1.37
C TYR A 309 29.47 1.46 1.60
N LYS A 310 30.64 2.09 1.42
CA LYS A 310 31.93 1.44 1.72
C LYS A 310 32.07 1.08 3.19
N GLU A 311 31.66 1.98 4.09
CA GLU A 311 31.69 1.75 5.53
C GLU A 311 30.74 0.61 5.91
N TYR A 312 29.51 0.63 5.37
CA TYR A 312 28.54 -0.45 5.55
C TYR A 312 29.09 -1.80 5.08
N ASP A 313 29.66 -1.87 3.86
CA ASP A 313 30.24 -3.10 3.33
C ASP A 313 31.43 -3.59 4.15
N SER A 314 32.24 -2.67 4.69
CA SER A 314 33.35 -3.00 5.58
C SER A 314 32.85 -3.58 6.89
N LYS A 315 31.90 -2.91 7.54
CA LYS A 315 31.25 -3.38 8.78
C LYS A 315 30.52 -4.69 8.58
N TYR A 316 29.84 -4.88 7.45
CA TYR A 316 29.19 -6.14 7.13
C TYR A 316 30.21 -7.26 6.94
N LYS A 317 31.33 -7.01 6.27
CA LYS A 317 32.42 -8.00 6.15
C LYS A 317 33.06 -8.30 7.50
N GLU A 318 33.27 -7.30 8.34
CA GLU A 318 33.80 -7.44 9.70
C GLU A 318 32.82 -8.20 10.59
N TYR A 319 31.55 -7.80 10.65
CA TYR A 319 30.47 -8.54 11.34
C TYR A 319 30.35 -9.98 10.86
N MET A 320 30.40 -10.21 9.55
CA MET A 320 30.40 -11.57 9.02
C MET A 320 31.68 -12.28 9.44
N SER A 321 32.87 -11.67 9.36
CA SER A 321 34.13 -12.27 9.85
C SER A 321 34.05 -12.58 11.33
N GLU A 322 33.62 -11.66 12.19
CA GLU A 322 33.51 -11.80 13.63
C GLU A 322 32.45 -12.82 14.03
N LYS A 323 31.28 -12.84 13.39
CA LYS A 323 30.23 -13.81 13.66
C LYS A 323 30.60 -15.19 13.13
N PHE A 324 31.28 -15.26 12.01
CA PHE A 324 31.85 -16.51 11.49
C PHE A 324 33.13 -16.94 12.21
N GLU A 325 33.84 -16.06 12.90
CA GLU A 325 34.98 -16.37 13.76
C GLU A 325 34.51 -16.77 15.18
N GLN A 326 33.43 -16.15 15.68
CA GLN A 326 32.72 -16.56 16.90
C GLN A 326 31.98 -17.89 16.71
N ASP A 327 31.36 -18.12 15.54
CA ASP A 327 30.66 -19.37 15.21
C ASP A 327 31.54 -20.39 14.44
N GLY A 328 32.79 -20.04 14.11
CA GLY A 328 33.78 -20.91 13.47
C GLY A 328 33.55 -21.28 11.99
N ILE A 329 32.67 -20.60 11.25
CA ILE A 329 32.28 -20.93 9.86
C ILE A 329 32.88 -19.92 8.86
N THR A 330 34.16 -20.04 8.51
CA THR A 330 34.96 -19.01 7.81
C THR A 330 34.62 -18.72 6.29
N PRO A 331 35.47 -18.15 5.40
CA PRO A 331 35.04 -17.34 4.25
C PRO A 331 35.34 -18.06 2.92
N LYS A 332 35.57 -17.34 1.82
CA LYS A 332 35.73 -17.83 0.42
C LYS A 332 36.75 -18.98 0.14
N ASN A 333 37.35 -19.59 1.16
CA ASN A 333 38.06 -20.88 1.18
C ASN A 333 37.62 -21.75 2.37
N LEU A 334 36.31 -21.94 2.51
CA LEU A 334 35.75 -22.73 3.60
C LEU A 334 36.15 -24.21 3.49
N PRO A 335 36.57 -24.85 4.59
CA PRO A 335 36.56 -26.30 4.73
C PRO A 335 35.16 -26.87 4.39
N GLU A 336 35.12 -28.06 3.80
CA GLU A 336 33.89 -28.58 3.18
C GLU A 336 32.80 -28.91 4.23
N ASP A 337 33.21 -29.32 5.42
CA ASP A 337 32.38 -29.52 6.61
C ASP A 337 31.64 -28.25 7.03
N VAL A 338 32.28 -27.09 6.89
CA VAL A 338 31.72 -25.80 7.25
C VAL A 338 30.67 -25.32 6.26
N LYS A 339 30.88 -25.56 4.96
CA LYS A 339 29.88 -25.29 3.92
C LYS A 339 28.63 -26.16 4.09
N ALA A 340 28.78 -27.40 4.53
CA ALA A 340 27.66 -28.28 4.88
C ALA A 340 26.79 -27.70 6.00
N ILE A 341 27.40 -27.13 7.04
CA ILE A 341 26.68 -26.52 8.17
C ILE A 341 25.80 -25.35 7.72
N VAL A 342 26.20 -24.58 6.69
CA VAL A 342 25.39 -23.47 6.15
C VAL A 342 24.09 -23.98 5.54
N ALA A 343 24.12 -25.13 4.84
CA ALA A 343 22.92 -25.79 4.32
C ALA A 343 21.98 -26.24 5.47
N HIS A 344 22.53 -26.87 6.51
CA HIS A 344 21.77 -27.23 7.70
C HIS A 344 21.08 -26.04 8.36
N LYS A 345 21.78 -24.91 8.52
CA LYS A 345 21.23 -23.72 9.18
C LYS A 345 20.10 -23.07 8.38
N ALA A 346 20.24 -22.99 7.06
CA ALA A 346 19.20 -22.48 6.18
C ALA A 346 17.94 -23.37 6.18
N SER A 347 18.14 -24.70 6.22
CA SER A 347 17.06 -25.67 6.39
C SER A 347 16.35 -25.56 7.73
N TYR A 348 17.10 -25.48 8.82
CA TYR A 348 16.59 -25.32 10.18
C TYR A 348 15.77 -24.03 10.32
N LYS A 349 16.31 -22.91 9.83
CA LYS A 349 15.67 -21.59 9.91
C LYS A 349 14.52 -21.41 8.91
N GLY A 350 14.35 -22.35 7.98
CA GLY A 350 13.29 -22.29 6.99
C GLY A 350 13.43 -21.14 6.03
N ASN A 351 14.66 -20.91 5.57
CA ASN A 351 14.98 -19.85 4.63
C ASN A 351 15.18 -20.46 3.23
N PRO A 352 14.08 -20.68 2.48
CA PRO A 352 14.14 -21.31 1.16
C PRO A 352 15.00 -20.50 0.18
N GLU A 353 15.11 -19.19 0.33
CA GLU A 353 15.90 -18.33 -0.53
C GLU A 353 17.40 -18.54 -0.31
N ILE A 354 17.86 -18.56 0.95
CA ILE A 354 19.24 -18.93 1.28
C ILE A 354 19.52 -20.37 0.83
N MET A 355 18.56 -21.29 0.97
CA MET A 355 18.73 -22.66 0.49
C MET A 355 18.81 -22.76 -1.04
N GLU A 356 18.01 -22.00 -1.79
CA GLU A 356 18.12 -21.94 -3.26
C GLU A 356 19.48 -21.39 -3.70
N MET A 357 20.03 -20.43 -2.96
CA MET A 357 21.38 -19.92 -3.21
C MET A 357 22.44 -20.99 -2.93
N ILE A 358 22.28 -21.75 -1.84
CA ILE A 358 23.18 -22.86 -1.49
C ILE A 358 23.10 -23.96 -2.54
N VAL A 359 21.90 -24.33 -3.01
CA VAL A 359 21.64 -25.32 -4.07
C VAL A 359 22.31 -24.95 -5.40
N LYS A 360 22.29 -23.65 -5.75
CA LYS A 360 22.85 -23.16 -7.02
C LYS A 360 24.36 -22.89 -6.94
N HIS A 361 24.97 -23.03 -5.76
CA HIS A 361 26.40 -22.82 -5.58
C HIS A 361 27.20 -23.97 -6.21
N ARG A 362 28.36 -23.66 -6.83
CA ARG A 362 29.19 -24.66 -7.54
C ARG A 362 29.68 -25.83 -6.68
N ASP A 363 29.74 -25.64 -5.36
CA ASP A 363 30.15 -26.67 -4.39
C ASP A 363 28.94 -27.38 -3.74
N PHE A 364 27.70 -27.08 -4.16
CA PHE A 364 26.51 -27.66 -3.56
C PHE A 364 26.54 -29.20 -3.56
N ASP A 365 26.95 -29.79 -4.68
CA ASP A 365 27.02 -31.25 -4.81
C ASP A 365 27.93 -31.92 -3.78
N LYS A 366 28.89 -31.19 -3.22
CA LYS A 366 29.81 -31.69 -2.19
C LYS A 366 29.20 -31.64 -0.79
N ILE A 367 28.14 -30.86 -0.58
CA ILE A 367 27.58 -30.54 0.75
C ILE A 367 26.10 -30.91 0.92
N LYS A 368 25.37 -31.11 -0.18
CA LYS A 368 23.91 -31.24 -0.20
C LYS A 368 23.36 -32.39 0.65
N ASP A 369 24.15 -33.45 0.77
CA ASP A 369 23.80 -34.70 1.45
C ASP A 369 24.61 -34.91 2.74
N ALA A 370 25.38 -33.91 3.15
CA ALA A 370 26.18 -34.00 4.36
C ALA A 370 25.29 -34.31 5.57
N GLN A 371 25.67 -35.31 6.36
CA GLN A 371 24.99 -35.64 7.60
C GLN A 371 25.61 -34.84 8.74
N GLY A 372 24.77 -34.11 9.47
CA GLY A 372 25.17 -33.36 10.66
C GLY A 372 25.65 -34.29 11.78
N PRO A 373 26.59 -33.85 12.62
CA PRO A 373 27.31 -34.69 13.57
C PRO A 373 26.50 -35.08 14.81
N THR A 374 25.25 -34.63 14.96
CA THR A 374 24.46 -34.78 16.20
C THR A 374 23.34 -35.81 16.11
N ASN A 375 22.82 -36.07 14.91
CA ASN A 375 21.65 -36.94 14.69
C ASN A 375 21.69 -37.64 13.32
N GLY A 376 22.74 -37.43 12.53
CA GLY A 376 22.82 -37.94 11.16
C GLY A 376 21.81 -37.30 10.21
N TYR A 377 21.22 -36.15 10.56
CA TYR A 377 20.26 -35.47 9.69
C TYR A 377 21.00 -34.82 8.52
N THR A 378 20.39 -34.77 7.35
CA THR A 378 20.83 -33.97 6.20
C THR A 378 20.10 -32.62 6.21
N PRO A 379 20.49 -31.62 5.39
CA PRO A 379 19.72 -30.38 5.28
C PRO A 379 18.24 -30.62 4.97
N LEU A 380 17.90 -31.69 4.24
CA LEU A 380 16.50 -32.03 3.95
C LEU A 380 15.75 -32.51 5.21
N HIS A 381 16.39 -33.32 6.06
CA HIS A 381 15.80 -33.73 7.33
C HIS A 381 15.50 -32.52 8.23
N ASP A 382 16.42 -31.55 8.29
CA ASP A 382 16.24 -30.35 9.11
C ASP A 382 15.07 -29.48 8.63
N ALA A 383 14.91 -29.33 7.32
CA ALA A 383 13.79 -28.58 6.74
C ALA A 383 12.45 -29.27 7.06
N ILE A 384 12.39 -30.59 6.95
CA ILE A 384 11.17 -31.36 7.24
C ILE A 384 10.86 -31.33 8.73
N TRP A 385 11.84 -31.56 9.61
CA TRP A 385 11.63 -31.58 11.05
C TRP A 385 10.94 -30.30 11.57
N HIS A 386 11.37 -29.16 11.04
CA HIS A 386 10.88 -27.82 11.42
C HIS A 386 9.66 -27.34 10.62
N GLY A 387 9.11 -28.18 9.73
CA GLY A 387 7.93 -27.82 8.92
C GLY A 387 8.20 -26.81 7.82
N ASN A 388 9.46 -26.64 7.43
CA ASN A 388 9.90 -25.72 6.38
C ASN A 388 9.71 -26.36 4.99
N THR A 389 8.45 -26.60 4.64
CA THR A 389 8.06 -27.38 3.46
C THR A 389 8.59 -26.82 2.15
N LYS A 390 8.72 -25.50 2.00
CA LYS A 390 9.33 -24.90 0.81
C LYS A 390 10.82 -25.23 0.69
N THR A 391 11.57 -25.09 1.77
CA THR A 391 13.00 -25.43 1.82
C THR A 391 13.21 -26.92 1.56
N ALA A 392 12.33 -27.77 2.09
CA ALA A 392 12.34 -29.20 1.80
C ALA A 392 12.09 -29.50 0.31
N LYS A 393 11.12 -28.82 -0.34
CA LYS A 393 10.86 -28.96 -1.78
C LYS A 393 12.05 -28.56 -2.64
N ILE A 394 12.69 -27.46 -2.29
CA ILE A 394 13.88 -26.98 -3.00
C ILE A 394 14.98 -28.03 -2.97
N LEU A 395 15.26 -28.59 -1.79
CA LEU A 395 16.25 -29.65 -1.62
C LEU A 395 15.86 -30.93 -2.38
N ILE A 396 14.62 -31.39 -2.29
CA ILE A 396 14.11 -32.54 -3.05
C ILE A 396 14.24 -32.32 -4.56
N ASN A 397 13.97 -31.09 -5.02
CA ASN A 397 14.08 -30.75 -6.44
C ASN A 397 15.52 -30.58 -6.92
N ALA A 398 16.43 -30.19 -6.03
CA ALA A 398 17.86 -30.12 -6.26
C ALA A 398 18.54 -31.49 -6.34
N GLY A 399 17.79 -32.58 -6.20
CA GLY A 399 18.32 -33.94 -6.32
C GLY A 399 19.23 -34.34 -5.16
N VAL A 400 18.90 -33.91 -3.95
CA VAL A 400 19.50 -34.47 -2.72
C VAL A 400 19.08 -35.93 -2.56
N ASN A 401 19.92 -36.75 -1.93
CA ASN A 401 19.63 -38.13 -1.68
C ASN A 401 18.54 -38.28 -0.61
N THR A 402 17.37 -38.76 -1.04
CA THR A 402 16.18 -38.90 -0.22
C THR A 402 16.10 -40.23 0.54
N SER A 403 17.07 -41.12 0.35
CA SER A 403 17.11 -42.45 0.97
C SER A 403 18.03 -42.55 2.18
N ILE A 404 18.81 -41.50 2.46
CA ILE A 404 19.74 -41.47 3.59
C ILE A 404 18.96 -41.60 4.90
N LYS A 405 19.36 -42.58 5.72
CA LYS A 405 18.82 -42.75 7.07
C LYS A 405 19.63 -41.93 8.06
N ALA A 406 18.93 -41.15 8.87
CA ALA A 406 19.46 -40.57 10.08
C ALA A 406 19.71 -41.65 11.15
N TRP A 407 20.33 -41.28 12.27
CA TRP A 407 20.71 -42.23 13.33
C TRP A 407 19.51 -42.80 14.10
N ASP A 408 18.38 -42.09 14.08
CA ASP A 408 17.10 -42.60 14.57
C ASP A 408 16.46 -43.62 13.61
N GLY A 409 17.15 -43.97 12.53
CA GLY A 409 16.74 -44.95 11.52
C GLY A 409 15.76 -44.40 10.48
N LEU A 410 15.38 -43.13 10.58
CA LEU A 410 14.37 -42.51 9.71
C LEU A 410 14.99 -41.90 8.46
N THR A 411 14.29 -42.04 7.34
CA THR A 411 14.52 -41.29 6.10
C THR A 411 13.73 -39.96 6.10
N PRO A 412 14.04 -39.00 5.19
CA PRO A 412 13.26 -37.77 5.02
C PRO A 412 11.76 -38.02 4.80
N LEU A 413 11.40 -39.06 4.03
CA LEU A 413 10.02 -39.43 3.75
C LEU A 413 9.30 -39.98 4.99
N GLU A 414 9.94 -40.88 5.73
CA GLU A 414 9.37 -41.43 6.97
C GLU A 414 9.17 -40.33 8.01
N LEU A 415 10.10 -39.37 8.08
CA LEU A 415 9.97 -38.20 8.94
C LEU A 415 8.80 -37.29 8.53
N ALA A 416 8.62 -37.02 7.23
CA ALA A 416 7.48 -36.25 6.72
C ALA A 416 6.13 -36.92 7.03
N LYS A 417 6.04 -38.25 6.90
CA LYS A 417 4.87 -39.07 7.29
C LYS A 417 4.56 -38.93 8.77
N LYS A 418 5.57 -39.08 9.64
CA LYS A 418 5.43 -38.93 11.08
C LYS A 418 4.92 -37.54 11.50
N LYS A 419 5.30 -36.50 10.76
CA LYS A 419 4.87 -35.10 11.01
C LYS A 419 3.56 -34.71 10.31
N GLY A 420 3.03 -35.55 9.43
CA GLY A 420 1.76 -35.30 8.73
C GLY A 420 1.85 -34.29 7.58
N TYR A 421 3.05 -34.05 7.01
CA TYR A 421 3.22 -33.10 5.91
C TYR A 421 2.87 -33.72 4.56
N GLN A 422 1.57 -33.88 4.30
CA GLN A 422 1.02 -34.55 3.10
C GLN A 422 1.64 -34.07 1.79
N GLU A 423 1.82 -32.75 1.65
CA GLU A 423 2.42 -32.19 0.44
C GLU A 423 3.85 -32.67 0.20
N ILE A 424 4.66 -32.76 1.26
CA ILE A 424 6.04 -33.27 1.15
C ILE A 424 6.04 -34.76 0.87
N ILE A 425 5.11 -35.52 1.45
CA ILE A 425 4.94 -36.95 1.22
C ILE A 425 4.59 -37.22 -0.25
N GLU A 426 3.67 -36.46 -0.82
CA GLU A 426 3.26 -36.55 -2.23
C GLU A 426 4.43 -36.27 -3.17
N LEU A 427 5.25 -35.26 -2.85
CA LEU A 427 6.45 -34.90 -3.61
C LEU A 427 7.52 -36.00 -3.67
N PHE A 428 7.61 -36.87 -2.66
CA PHE A 428 8.49 -38.04 -2.70
C PHE A 428 7.93 -39.18 -3.56
N THR A 429 6.64 -39.15 -3.91
CA THR A 429 5.95 -40.22 -4.67
C THR A 429 5.73 -39.88 -6.15
N THR A 430 5.84 -38.60 -6.54
CA THR A 430 5.61 -38.10 -7.90
C THR A 430 6.89 -37.92 -8.74
N LYS A 431 8.02 -38.49 -8.35
CA LYS A 431 9.29 -38.42 -9.09
C LYS A 431 9.85 -39.79 -9.40
#